data_AF-A0A1H7FQW2-F1
#
_entry.id   AF-A0A1H7FQW2-F1
#
_cell.length_a   1.000
_cell.length_b   1.000
_cell.length_c   1.000
_cell.angle_alpha   90.00
_cell.angle_beta   90.00
_cell.angle_gamma   90.00
#
_symmetry.space_group_name_H-M   'P 1'
#
loop_
_entity.id
_entity.type
_entity.pdbx_description
1 polymer ?
#
loop_
_entity_poly.entity_id
_entity_poly.type
_entity_poly.pdbx_seq_one_letter_code
_entity_poly.pdbx_strand_id
1 'polypeptide(L)'
;MLGMKQETLAYELGEDWTQKKISQLEAKEKIEADILEQVAKILKVSPEAIQRFNEEVAINIISSTFHDSASGVNYQCEMTFNPLDKLMEAYEENKKLYERLIEVEREKVAYLETKGKSE
;
A
#
# COMPACT_ATOMS: atom_id res chain seq x y z
N MET A 1 7.33 -15.32 -5.24
CA MET A 1 8.29 -15.01 -4.15
C MET A 1 8.24 -13.52 -3.83
N LEU A 2 8.02 -13.17 -2.55
CA LEU A 2 8.07 -11.80 -2.02
C LEU A 2 9.34 -11.12 -2.54
N GLY A 3 9.24 -9.96 -3.21
CA GLY A 3 10.30 -9.34 -4.04
C GLY A 3 11.62 -8.92 -3.38
N MET A 4 12.03 -9.57 -2.28
CA MET A 4 13.34 -9.46 -1.65
C MET A 4 14.35 -10.40 -2.33
N LYS A 5 15.56 -9.89 -2.63
CA LYS A 5 16.64 -10.72 -3.16
C LYS A 5 17.13 -11.68 -2.08
N GLN A 6 17.39 -12.94 -2.45
CA GLN A 6 17.95 -13.96 -1.54
C GLN A 6 19.26 -13.50 -0.88
N GLU A 7 20.07 -12.71 -1.58
CA GLU A 7 21.29 -12.09 -1.04
C GLU A 7 21.00 -11.13 0.12
N THR A 8 19.94 -10.35 0.02
CA THR A 8 19.49 -9.42 1.07
C THR A 8 18.97 -10.19 2.28
N LEU A 9 18.18 -11.25 2.05
CA LEU A 9 17.69 -12.09 3.15
C LEU A 9 18.85 -12.80 3.88
N ALA A 10 19.88 -13.22 3.15
CA ALA A 10 21.07 -13.84 3.72
C ALA A 10 21.84 -12.86 4.60
N TYR A 11 22.03 -11.63 4.12
CA TYR A 11 22.69 -10.58 4.86
C TYR A 11 21.96 -10.25 6.18
N GLU A 12 20.63 -10.19 6.15
CA GLU A 12 19.81 -9.87 7.33
C GLU A 12 19.73 -11.03 8.35
N LEU A 13 19.81 -12.29 7.89
CA LEU A 13 19.86 -13.46 8.78
C LEU A 13 21.24 -13.64 9.46
N GLY A 14 22.29 -12.99 8.95
CA GLY A 14 23.62 -12.93 9.55
C GLY A 14 24.72 -13.62 8.74
N GLU A 15 25.97 -13.54 9.21
CA GLU A 15 27.16 -13.98 8.46
C GLU A 15 27.20 -15.48 8.16
N ASP A 16 26.48 -16.30 8.93
CA ASP A 16 26.33 -17.73 8.68
C ASP A 16 25.38 -18.05 7.52
N TRP A 17 24.61 -17.07 7.03
CA TRP A 17 23.64 -17.21 5.97
C TRP A 17 24.19 -16.73 4.63
N THR A 18 24.04 -17.57 3.61
CA THR A 18 24.48 -17.27 2.24
C THR A 18 23.34 -17.51 1.26
N GLN A 19 23.38 -16.87 0.09
CA GLN A 19 22.37 -17.04 -0.96
C GLN A 19 22.13 -18.53 -1.30
N LYS A 20 23.19 -19.35 -1.31
CA LYS A 20 23.10 -20.80 -1.51
C LYS A 20 22.37 -21.52 -0.37
N LYS A 21 22.64 -21.15 0.90
CA LYS A 21 21.94 -21.72 2.07
C LYS A 21 20.45 -21.35 2.06
N ILE A 22 20.10 -20.14 1.63
CA ILE A 22 18.71 -19.70 1.50
C ILE A 22 17.99 -20.46 0.39
N SER A 23 18.60 -20.61 -0.78
CA SER A 23 18.01 -21.42 -1.85
C SER A 23 17.77 -22.88 -1.41
N GLN A 24 18.69 -23.45 -0.62
CA GLN A 24 18.50 -24.77 -0.02
C GLN A 24 17.39 -24.78 1.03
N LEU A 25 17.22 -23.69 1.78
CA LEU A 25 16.15 -23.55 2.77
C LEU A 25 14.77 -23.44 2.11
N GLU A 26 14.65 -22.66 1.04
CA GLU A 26 13.42 -22.53 0.25
C GLU A 26 13.01 -23.85 -0.41
N ALA A 27 13.98 -24.68 -0.80
CA ALA A 27 13.72 -25.99 -1.38
C ALA A 27 13.32 -27.06 -0.34
N LYS A 28 13.47 -26.78 0.96
CA LYS A 28 13.06 -27.71 2.02
C LYS A 28 11.59 -27.54 2.32
N GLU A 29 10.88 -28.67 2.36
CA GLU A 29 9.46 -28.73 2.73
C GLU A 29 9.21 -28.37 4.21
N LYS A 30 10.23 -28.56 5.06
CA LYS A 30 10.19 -28.24 6.50
C LYS A 30 11.39 -27.39 6.88
N ILE A 31 11.11 -26.27 7.54
CA ILE A 31 12.09 -25.33 8.07
C ILE A 31 11.98 -25.35 9.60
N GLU A 32 13.11 -25.18 10.29
CA GLU A 32 13.15 -25.13 11.75
C GLU A 32 12.42 -23.86 12.25
N ALA A 33 11.73 -23.96 13.39
CA ALA A 33 10.81 -22.92 13.85
C ALA A 33 11.52 -21.61 14.24
N ASP A 34 12.73 -21.72 14.78
CA ASP A 34 13.64 -20.62 15.10
C ASP A 34 14.07 -19.85 13.84
N ILE A 35 14.42 -20.56 12.77
CA ILE A 35 14.78 -19.95 11.49
C ILE A 35 13.57 -19.28 10.86
N LEU A 36 12.40 -19.93 10.89
CA LEU A 36 11.16 -19.36 10.39
C LEU A 36 10.80 -18.05 11.10
N GLU A 37 10.95 -17.99 12.42
CA GLU A 37 10.69 -16.78 13.21
C GLU A 37 11.66 -15.65 12.86
N GLN A 38 12.93 -15.96 12.65
CA GLN A 38 13.94 -14.99 12.21
C GLN A 38 13.60 -14.43 10.82
N VAL A 39 13.27 -15.31 9.86
CA VAL A 39 12.86 -14.91 8.51
C VAL A 39 11.58 -14.04 8.56
N ALA A 40 10.60 -14.42 9.36
CA ALA A 40 9.36 -13.67 9.55
C ALA A 40 9.62 -12.26 10.08
N LYS A 41 10.51 -12.13 11.08
CA LYS A 41 10.91 -10.85 11.67
C LYS A 41 11.60 -9.93 10.65
N ILE A 42 12.49 -10.48 9.82
CA ILE A 42 13.20 -9.74 8.77
C ILE A 42 12.22 -9.26 7.69
N LEU A 43 11.34 -10.15 7.24
CA LEU A 43 10.30 -9.84 6.26
C LEU A 43 9.16 -9.00 6.84
N LYS A 44 9.14 -8.76 8.16
CA LYS A 44 8.08 -8.07 8.91
C LYS A 44 6.70 -8.66 8.67
N VAL A 45 6.65 -9.99 8.52
CA VAL A 45 5.42 -10.78 8.38
C VAL A 45 5.30 -11.73 9.56
N SER A 46 4.11 -12.31 9.79
CA SER A 46 3.98 -13.33 10.82
C SER A 46 4.55 -14.68 10.34
N PRO A 47 5.11 -15.52 11.24
CA PRO A 47 5.57 -16.87 10.90
C PRO A 47 4.46 -17.70 10.25
N GLU A 48 3.21 -17.52 10.69
CA GLU A 48 2.03 -18.17 10.13
C GLU A 48 1.76 -17.74 8.69
N ALA A 49 2.07 -16.49 8.32
CA ALA A 49 1.90 -16.00 6.95
C ALA A 49 2.89 -16.67 5.99
N ILE A 50 4.10 -17.02 6.45
CA ILE A 50 5.09 -17.77 5.67
C ILE A 50 4.67 -19.24 5.54
N GLN A 51 4.18 -19.87 6.62
CA GLN A 51 3.70 -21.27 6.58
C GLN A 51 2.45 -21.43 5.71
N ARG A 52 1.56 -20.42 5.71
CA ARG A 52 0.34 -20.40 4.91
C ARG A 52 0.52 -19.73 3.55
N PHE A 53 1.76 -19.45 3.15
CA PHE A 53 2.05 -18.83 1.86
C PHE A 53 1.70 -19.81 0.73
N ASN A 54 0.45 -19.73 0.27
CA ASN A 54 -0.04 -20.43 -0.90
C ASN A 54 -0.22 -19.39 -2.01
N GLU A 55 0.58 -19.52 -3.07
CA GLU A 55 0.58 -18.60 -4.21
C GLU A 55 -0.80 -18.52 -4.88
N GLU A 56 -1.60 -19.59 -4.84
CA GLU A 56 -2.99 -19.59 -5.33
C GLU A 56 -3.94 -18.79 -4.43
N VAL A 57 -3.71 -18.78 -3.12
CA VAL A 57 -4.50 -17.96 -2.17
C VAL A 57 -4.15 -16.49 -2.33
N ALA A 58 -2.89 -16.16 -2.58
CA ALA A 58 -2.47 -14.79 -2.87
C ALA A 58 -3.11 -14.28 -4.18
N ILE A 59 -3.16 -15.11 -5.23
CA ILE A 59 -3.83 -14.78 -6.49
C ILE A 59 -5.35 -14.65 -6.29
N ASN A 60 -5.98 -15.53 -5.50
CA ASN A 60 -7.42 -15.42 -5.21
C ASN A 60 -7.76 -14.18 -4.37
N ILE A 61 -6.93 -13.79 -3.40
CA ILE A 61 -7.11 -12.53 -2.64
C ILE A 61 -6.96 -11.32 -3.56
N ILE A 62 -5.95 -11.30 -4.42
CA ILE A 62 -5.77 -10.21 -5.40
C ILE A 62 -6.96 -10.17 -6.36
N SER A 63 -7.34 -11.31 -6.95
CA SER A 63 -8.46 -11.40 -7.89
C SER A 63 -9.80 -11.02 -7.26
N SER A 64 -10.07 -11.42 -6.02
CA SER A 64 -11.31 -11.05 -5.32
C SER A 64 -11.33 -9.60 -4.83
N THR A 65 -10.17 -9.02 -4.51
CA THR A 65 -10.07 -7.61 -4.11
C THR A 65 -10.25 -6.65 -5.30
N PHE A 66 -9.85 -7.06 -6.51
CA PHE A 66 -9.96 -6.20 -7.70
C PHE A 66 -11.21 -6.43 -8.54
N HIS A 67 -11.86 -7.60 -8.47
CA HIS A 67 -12.93 -7.93 -9.40
C HIS A 67 -14.33 -8.16 -8.84
N ASP A 68 -14.53 -8.42 -7.54
CA ASP A 68 -15.91 -8.50 -7.08
C ASP A 68 -16.04 -8.28 -5.57
N SER A 69 -16.89 -7.32 -5.22
CA SER A 69 -17.32 -7.03 -3.85
C SER A 69 -18.31 -8.08 -3.39
N ALA A 70 -17.95 -9.36 -3.47
CA ALA A 70 -18.85 -10.45 -3.12
C ALA A 70 -18.05 -11.64 -2.59
N SER A 71 -18.32 -11.93 -1.31
CA SER A 71 -18.02 -13.18 -0.61
C SER A 71 -16.58 -13.41 -0.11
N GLY A 72 -16.39 -13.13 1.18
CA GLY A 72 -16.06 -14.26 2.05
C GLY A 72 -14.75 -14.22 2.84
N VAL A 73 -14.16 -13.08 3.18
CA VAL A 73 -13.30 -13.01 4.37
C VAL A 73 -13.48 -11.66 5.06
N ASN A 74 -14.32 -11.65 6.09
CA ASN A 74 -14.33 -10.60 7.12
C ASN A 74 -13.00 -10.65 7.88
N TYR A 75 -11.91 -10.20 7.26
CA TYR A 75 -10.89 -9.54 8.06
C TYR A 75 -11.46 -8.16 8.35
N GLN A 76 -11.83 -7.94 9.61
CA GLN A 76 -11.97 -6.63 10.21
C GLN A 76 -10.59 -5.92 10.18
N CYS A 77 -10.05 -5.71 8.99
CA CYS A 77 -9.20 -4.57 8.75
C CYS A 77 -10.20 -3.43 8.66
N GLU A 78 -10.36 -2.68 9.75
CA GLU A 78 -10.88 -1.32 9.67
C GLU A 78 -9.92 -0.49 8.81
N MET A 79 -9.87 -0.78 7.52
CA MET A 79 -9.31 0.13 6.54
C MET A 79 -10.38 1.20 6.37
N THR A 80 -10.38 2.17 7.29
CA THR A 80 -11.11 3.44 7.19
C THR A 80 -10.60 4.31 6.03
N PHE A 81 -9.78 3.73 5.14
CA PHE A 81 -9.20 4.36 3.98
C PHE A 81 -9.79 3.70 2.74
N ASN A 82 -10.92 4.23 2.28
CA ASN A 82 -11.45 3.95 0.95
C ASN A 82 -10.86 4.99 -0.01
N PRO A 83 -9.98 4.59 -0.95
CA PRO A 83 -9.36 5.51 -1.90
C PRO A 83 -10.37 6.29 -2.74
N LEU A 84 -11.53 5.71 -3.03
CA LEU A 84 -12.59 6.37 -3.79
C LEU A 84 -13.26 7.48 -3.00
N ASP A 85 -13.51 7.26 -1.70
CA ASP A 85 -14.07 8.29 -0.82
C ASP A 85 -13.09 9.46 -0.67
N LYS A 86 -11.79 9.17 -0.55
CA LYS A 86 -10.75 10.20 -0.52
C LYS A 86 -10.59 10.94 -1.84
N LEU A 87 -10.78 10.26 -2.97
CA LEU A 87 -10.78 10.89 -4.29
C LEU A 87 -11.99 11.83 -4.45
N MET A 88 -13.17 11.41 -4.01
CA MET A 88 -14.38 12.24 -4.04
C MET A 88 -14.24 13.47 -3.13
N GLU A 89 -13.69 13.31 -1.92
CA GLU A 89 -13.39 14.41 -1.00
C GLU A 89 -12.44 15.42 -1.64
N ALA A 90 -11.32 14.96 -2.21
CA ALA A 90 -10.36 15.81 -2.90
C ALA A 90 -10.95 16.52 -4.14
N TYR A 91 -11.88 15.88 -4.85
CA TYR A 91 -12.57 16.50 -5.98
C TYR A 91 -13.50 17.62 -5.54
N GLU A 92 -14.25 17.41 -4.46
CA GLU A 92 -15.16 18.41 -3.90
C GLU A 92 -14.41 19.60 -3.31
N GLU A 93 -13.27 19.36 -2.65
CA GLU A 93 -12.37 20.41 -2.18
C GLU A 93 -11.80 21.24 -3.35
N ASN A 94 -11.35 20.58 -4.42
CA ASN A 94 -10.88 21.27 -5.63
C ASN A 94 -11.98 22.13 -6.24
N LYS A 95 -13.21 21.63 -6.32
CA LYS A 95 -14.34 22.40 -6.85
C LYS A 95 -14.58 23.68 -6.04
N LYS A 96 -14.57 23.60 -4.71
CA LYS A 96 -14.70 24.76 -3.81
C LYS A 96 -13.55 25.76 -3.99
N LEU A 97 -12.31 25.27 -4.18
CA LEU A 97 -11.16 26.12 -4.47
C LEU A 97 -11.33 26.87 -5.79
N TYR A 98 -11.84 26.20 -6.84
CA TYR A 98 -12.11 26.86 -8.11
C TYR A 98 -13.22 27.91 -8.01
N GLU A 99 -14.31 27.62 -7.29
CA GLU A 99 -15.37 28.60 -7.03
C GLU A 99 -14.82 29.85 -6.33
N ARG A 100 -14.00 29.67 -5.30
CA ARG A 100 -13.35 30.77 -4.59
C ARG A 100 -12.34 31.54 -5.44
N LEU A 101 -11.61 30.85 -6.32
CA LEU A 101 -10.71 31.49 -7.26
C LEU A 101 -11.46 32.42 -8.23
N ILE A 102 -12.63 31.97 -8.72
CA ILE A 102 -13.48 32.78 -9.58
C ILE A 102 -14.01 34.02 -8.83
N GLU A 103 -14.38 33.87 -7.56
CA GLU A 103 -14.78 35.01 -6.73
C GLU A 103 -13.65 36.02 -6.56
N VAL A 104 -12.45 35.56 -6.22
CA VAL A 104 -11.26 36.44 -6.08
C VAL A 104 -10.94 37.16 -7.39
N GLU A 105 -11.04 36.48 -8.53
CA GLU A 105 -10.80 37.12 -9.83
C GLU A 105 -11.86 38.19 -10.13
N ARG A 106 -13.14 37.93 -9.80
CA ARG A 106 -14.22 38.93 -9.94
C ARG A 106 -14.01 40.14 -9.04
N GLU A 107 -13.64 39.93 -7.78
CA GLU A 107 -13.33 41.02 -6.84
C GLU A 107 -12.15 41.86 -7.33
N LYS A 108 -11.10 41.22 -7.83
CA LYS A 108 -9.92 41.89 -8.39
C LYS A 108 -10.28 42.73 -9.60
N VAL A 109 -11.09 42.20 -10.53
CA VAL A 109 -11.57 42.95 -11.69
C VAL A 109 -12.40 44.16 -11.24
N ALA A 110 -13.35 43.98 -10.32
CA ALA A 110 -14.16 45.07 -9.79
C ALA A 110 -13.30 46.17 -9.10
N TYR A 111 -12.28 45.78 -8.34
CA TYR A 111 -11.34 46.71 -7.73
C TYR A 111 -10.54 47.50 -8.78
N LEU A 112 -10.10 46.85 -9.87
CA LEU A 112 -9.40 47.53 -10.96
C LEU A 112 -10.34 48.47 -11.72
N GLU A 113 -11.60 48.10 -11.95
CA GLU A 113 -12.59 48.98 -12.59
C GLU A 113 -12.93 50.21 -11.74
N THR A 114 -13.00 50.07 -10.42
CA THR A 114 -13.24 51.21 -9.52
C THR A 114 -12.06 52.18 -9.50
N LYS A 115 -10.82 51.69 -9.59
CA LYS A 115 -9.64 52.54 -9.75
C LYS A 115 -9.54 53.20 -11.12
N GLY A 116 -9.87 52.50 -12.20
CA GLY A 116 -9.84 53.05 -13.55
C GLY A 116 -10.92 54.09 -13.85
N LYS A 117 -11.99 54.14 -13.04
CA LYS A 117 -13.06 55.17 -13.12
C LYS A 117 -12.79 56.40 -12.22
N SER A 118 -11.72 56.38 -11.42
CA SER A 118 -11.33 57.47 -10.53
C SER A 118 -10.23 58.39 -11.09
N GLU A 119 -9.82 58.16 -12.34
CA GLU A 119 -8.94 59.04 -13.15
C GLU A 119 -9.75 59.67 -14.30
#